data_AF-U3BEZ5-F1
#
_entry.id   AF-U3BEZ5-F1
#
_cell.length_a   1.000
_cell.length_b   1.000
_cell.length_c   1.000
_cell.angle_alpha   90.00
_cell.angle_beta   90.00
_cell.angle_gamma   90.00
#
_symmetry.space_group_name_H-M   'P 1'
#
loop_
_entity.id
_entity.type
_entity.pdbx_description
1 polymer ?
#
loop_
_entity_poly.entity_id
_entity_poly.type
_entity_poly.pdbx_seq_one_letter_code
_entity_poly.pdbx_strand_id
1 'polypeptide(L)'
;MNKHHSGIWVAYILSLLTPFTCLISGVIAIVYAGYRLDKGEDSEVVNSHYYGLIRSFFLNLTFFVVLLVTVATSNGLLVGVHDYWYRNSLIDSVARFIPYVGMVIAAGAILLWIVRMVQGMQQLRANIAHTPSTGPNL
;
A
#
# COMPACT_ATOMS: atom_id res chain seq x y z
N MET A 1 31.82 18.21 5.35
CA MET A 1 30.55 17.81 4.70
C MET A 1 30.62 16.36 4.21
N ASN A 2 30.64 15.35 5.10
CA ASN A 2 30.87 13.94 4.68
C ASN A 2 30.16 12.89 5.56
N LYS A 3 28.92 13.14 5.98
CA LYS A 3 28.12 12.16 6.75
C LYS A 3 26.63 12.26 6.38
N HIS A 4 26.20 11.63 5.27
CA HIS A 4 24.81 11.19 5.07
C HIS A 4 24.49 10.43 3.75
N HIS A 5 25.46 9.96 2.95
CA HIS A 5 25.14 9.44 1.60
C HIS A 5 24.64 7.97 1.55
N SER A 6 24.93 7.16 2.58
CA SER A 6 24.58 5.72 2.55
C SER A 6 23.06 5.47 2.61
N GLY A 7 22.31 6.23 3.41
CA GLY A 7 20.85 6.10 3.50
C GLY A 7 20.12 6.55 2.23
N ILE A 8 20.68 7.51 1.50
CA ILE A 8 20.13 8.01 0.23
C ILE A 8 20.23 6.92 -0.85
N TRP A 9 21.35 6.18 -0.90
CA TRP A 9 21.51 5.05 -1.81
C TRP A 9 20.49 3.93 -1.56
N VAL A 10 20.25 3.60 -0.29
CA VAL A 10 19.21 2.63 0.11
C VAL A 10 17.83 3.14 -0.28
N ALA A 11 17.53 4.44 -0.09
CA ALA A 11 16.28 5.04 -0.51
C ALA A 11 16.10 4.99 -2.04
N TYR A 12 17.15 5.22 -2.84
CA TYR A 12 17.09 5.08 -4.30
C TYR A 12 16.81 3.64 -4.74
N ILE A 13 17.51 2.68 -4.15
CA ILE A 13 17.31 1.24 -4.46
C ILE A 13 15.89 0.81 -4.08
N LEU A 14 15.43 1.16 -2.87
CA LEU A 14 14.07 0.85 -2.42
C LEU A 14 13.02 1.54 -3.29
N SER A 15 13.22 2.80 -3.65
CA SER A 15 12.30 3.54 -4.54
C SER A 15 12.22 2.95 -5.94
N LEU A 16 13.29 2.30 -6.43
CA LEU A 16 13.29 1.59 -7.71
C LEU A 16 12.62 0.21 -7.60
N LEU A 17 12.85 -0.52 -6.50
CA LEU A 17 12.28 -1.85 -6.28
C LEU A 17 10.78 -1.82 -5.96
N THR A 18 10.31 -0.74 -5.32
CA THR A 18 8.90 -0.58 -4.92
C THR A 18 7.93 -0.65 -6.11
N PRO A 19 8.09 0.13 -7.20
CA PRO A 19 7.23 0.02 -8.37
C PRO A 19 7.43 -1.30 -9.11
N PHE A 20 8.65 -1.83 -9.13
CA PHE A 20 8.97 -3.06 -9.87
C PHE A 20 8.33 -4.32 -9.28
N THR A 21 8.26 -4.42 -7.96
CA THR A 21 7.81 -5.64 -7.27
C THR A 21 6.33 -5.62 -6.95
N CYS A 22 5.81 -4.49 -6.46
CA CYS A 22 4.42 -4.39 -6.00
C CYS A 22 3.46 -3.94 -7.11
N LEU A 23 3.90 -3.05 -8.00
CA LEU A 23 3.04 -2.42 -9.00
C LEU A 23 2.93 -3.29 -10.26
N ILE A 24 4.07 -3.79 -10.78
CA ILE A 24 4.07 -4.67 -11.95
C ILE A 24 3.35 -5.99 -11.67
N SER A 25 3.58 -6.62 -10.51
CA SER A 25 2.93 -7.88 -10.16
C SER A 25 1.40 -7.72 -10.03
N GLY A 26 0.94 -6.60 -9.46
CA GLY A 26 -0.47 -6.24 -9.39
C GLY A 26 -1.12 -5.96 -10.74
N VAL A 27 -0.43 -5.22 -11.63
CA VAL A 27 -0.92 -4.95 -12.99
C VAL A 27 -1.11 -6.25 -13.77
N ILE A 28 -0.14 -7.16 -13.73
CA ILE A 28 -0.24 -8.46 -14.40
C ILE A 28 -1.42 -9.27 -13.85
N ALA A 29 -1.61 -9.30 -12.52
CA ALA A 29 -2.71 -10.02 -11.89
C ALA A 29 -4.09 -9.47 -12.31
N ILE A 30 -4.24 -8.14 -12.43
CA ILE A 30 -5.48 -7.51 -12.88
C ILE A 30 -5.74 -7.76 -14.36
N VAL A 31 -4.72 -7.63 -15.21
CA VAL A 31 -4.86 -7.90 -16.65
C VAL A 31 -5.28 -9.35 -16.87
N TYR A 32 -4.69 -10.29 -16.12
CA TYR A 32 -5.07 -11.70 -16.17
C TYR A 32 -6.51 -11.94 -15.68
N ALA A 33 -6.89 -11.34 -14.56
CA ALA A 33 -8.25 -11.42 -14.02
C ALA A 33 -9.29 -10.84 -14.99
N GLY A 34 -9.01 -9.68 -15.58
CA GLY A 34 -9.87 -9.05 -16.58
C GLY A 34 -10.00 -9.88 -17.86
N TYR A 35 -8.91 -10.47 -18.34
CA TYR A 35 -8.93 -11.36 -19.51
C TYR A 35 -9.77 -12.62 -19.28
N ARG A 36 -9.70 -13.22 -18.08
CA ARG A 36 -10.52 -14.40 -17.73
C ARG A 36 -11.99 -14.04 -17.57
N LEU A 37 -12.29 -12.90 -16.96
CA LEU A 37 -13.65 -12.38 -16.82
C LEU A 37 -14.31 -12.13 -18.19
N ASP A 38 -13.58 -11.52 -19.14
CA ASP A 38 -14.09 -11.19 -20.48
C ASP A 38 -14.46 -12.43 -21.30
N LYS A 39 -13.75 -13.55 -21.08
CA LYS A 39 -14.06 -14.82 -21.73
C LYS A 39 -15.35 -15.48 -21.22
N GLY A 40 -15.81 -15.15 -20.01
CA GLY A 40 -17.06 -15.68 -19.46
C GLY A 40 -17.12 -17.21 -19.28
N GLU A 41 -15.99 -17.92 -19.40
CA GLU A 41 -15.91 -19.38 -19.33
C GLU A 41 -15.82 -19.91 -17.87
N ASP A 42 -15.67 -19.02 -16.90
CA ASP A 42 -15.47 -19.35 -15.48
C ASP A 42 -16.77 -19.33 -14.66
N SER A 43 -16.83 -20.19 -13.65
CA SER A 43 -17.97 -20.25 -12.72
C SER A 43 -18.21 -18.92 -12.00
N GLU A 44 -19.46 -18.65 -11.63
CA GLU A 44 -19.89 -17.42 -10.93
C GLU A 44 -19.07 -17.17 -9.63
N VAL A 45 -18.70 -18.25 -8.94
CA VAL A 45 -17.83 -18.23 -7.75
C VAL A 45 -16.43 -17.71 -8.07
N VAL A 46 -15.84 -18.15 -9.18
CA VAL A 46 -14.49 -17.74 -9.62
C VAL A 46 -14.52 -16.28 -10.10
N ASN A 47 -15.56 -15.87 -10.81
CA ASN A 47 -15.74 -14.48 -11.24
C ASN A 47 -15.83 -13.53 -10.04
N SER A 48 -16.54 -13.90 -8.98
CA SER A 48 -16.62 -13.10 -7.75
C SER A 48 -15.24 -12.87 -7.09
N HIS A 49 -14.33 -13.84 -7.18
CA HIS A 49 -12.97 -13.72 -6.67
C HIS A 49 -12.10 -12.81 -7.53
N TYR A 50 -12.23 -12.87 -8.86
CA TYR A 50 -11.51 -11.95 -9.74
C TYR A 50 -11.91 -10.49 -9.49
N TYR A 51 -13.21 -10.19 -9.33
CA TYR A 51 -13.65 -8.86 -8.93
C TYR A 51 -13.15 -8.44 -7.54
N GLY A 52 -13.19 -9.35 -6.57
CA GLY A 52 -12.65 -9.10 -5.22
C GLY A 52 -11.16 -8.76 -5.23
N LEU A 53 -10.37 -9.49 -6.03
CA LEU A 53 -8.94 -9.30 -6.17
C LEU A 53 -8.62 -7.94 -6.81
N ILE A 54 -9.31 -7.57 -7.90
CA ILE A 54 -9.16 -6.27 -8.56
C ILE A 54 -9.49 -5.13 -7.57
N ARG A 55 -10.62 -5.23 -6.87
CA ARG A 55 -11.07 -4.21 -5.91
C ARG A 55 -10.08 -4.04 -4.74
N SER A 56 -9.66 -5.16 -4.15
CA SER A 56 -8.70 -5.17 -3.03
C SER A 56 -7.36 -4.56 -3.44
N PHE A 57 -6.88 -4.86 -4.66
CA PHE A 57 -5.65 -4.27 -5.18
C PHE A 57 -5.74 -2.74 -5.26
N PHE A 58 -6.77 -2.20 -5.93
CA PHE A 58 -6.91 -0.75 -6.08
C PHE A 58 -7.06 -0.04 -4.73
N LEU A 59 -7.83 -0.62 -3.80
CA LEU A 59 -8.04 -0.02 -2.48
C LEU A 59 -6.74 0.04 -1.66
N ASN A 60 -5.93 -1.01 -1.70
CA ASN A 60 -4.61 -1.02 -1.07
C ASN A 60 -3.63 -0.08 -1.77
N LEU A 61 -3.61 -0.06 -3.11
CA LEU A 61 -2.77 0.86 -3.88
C LEU A 61 -3.08 2.32 -3.52
N THR A 62 -4.36 2.71 -3.53
CA THR A 62 -4.79 4.06 -3.14
C THR A 62 -4.39 4.38 -1.70
N PHE A 63 -4.60 3.44 -0.77
CA PHE A 63 -4.20 3.62 0.62
C PHE A 63 -2.69 3.91 0.77
N PHE A 64 -1.83 3.11 0.13
CA PHE A 64 -0.38 3.31 0.20
C PHE A 64 0.07 4.63 -0.44
N VAL A 65 -0.51 4.99 -1.60
CA VAL A 65 -0.21 6.26 -2.27
C VAL A 65 -0.59 7.44 -1.38
N VAL A 66 -1.79 7.44 -0.80
CA VAL A 66 -2.24 8.50 0.11
C VAL A 66 -1.34 8.57 1.34
N LEU A 67 -1.05 7.43 1.99
CA LEU A 67 -0.18 7.38 3.16
C LEU A 67 1.21 7.96 2.87
N LEU A 68 1.81 7.61 1.73
CA LEU A 68 3.12 8.10 1.31
C LEU A 68 3.09 9.63 1.11
N VAL A 69 2.11 10.13 0.35
CA VAL A 69 1.95 11.58 0.11
C VAL A 69 1.73 12.33 1.42
N THR A 70 0.92 11.79 2.34
CA THR A 70 0.69 12.38 3.66
C THR A 70 1.98 12.45 4.47
N VAL A 71 2.73 11.34 4.59
CA VAL A 71 3.99 11.30 5.36
C VAL A 71 5.02 12.26 4.77
N ALA A 72 5.18 12.28 3.44
CA ALA A 72 6.11 13.18 2.76
C ALA A 72 5.72 14.66 2.96
N THR A 73 4.44 14.99 2.83
CA THR A 73 3.93 16.35 2.98
C THR A 73 4.05 16.82 4.44
N SER A 74 3.65 16.00 5.41
CA SER A 74 3.77 16.33 6.83
C SER A 74 5.22 16.56 7.25
N ASN A 75 6.15 15.72 6.77
CA ASN A 75 7.56 15.91 7.05
C ASN A 75 8.11 17.19 6.40
N GLY A 76 7.78 17.44 5.12
CA GLY A 76 8.19 18.65 4.40
C GLY A 76 7.65 19.94 5.03
N LEU A 77 6.38 19.93 5.48
CA LEU A 77 5.78 21.07 6.18
C LEU A 77 6.46 21.35 7.52
N LEU A 78 6.79 20.33 8.32
CA LEU A 78 7.43 20.53 9.62
C LEU A 78 8.86 21.03 9.50
N VAL A 79 9.62 20.51 8.53
CA VAL A 79 10.95 21.04 8.20
C VAL A 79 10.84 22.50 7.73
N GLY A 80 9.85 22.82 6.89
CA GLY A 80 9.60 24.19 6.46
C GLY A 80 9.21 25.14 7.60
N VAL A 81 8.35 24.72 8.52
CA VAL A 81 7.98 25.54 9.70
C VAL A 81 9.18 25.76 10.61
N HIS A 82 10.00 24.73 10.81
CA HIS A 82 11.22 24.81 11.61
C HIS A 82 12.25 25.79 11.03
N ASP A 83 12.50 25.72 9.71
CA ASP A 83 13.54 26.51 9.06
C ASP A 83 13.15 27.96 8.82
N TYR A 84 11.87 28.25 8.56
CA TYR A 84 11.41 29.59 8.17
C TYR A 84 10.73 30.38 9.28
N TRP A 85 10.06 29.73 10.25
CA TRP A 85 9.19 30.44 11.21
C TRP A 85 9.59 30.25 12.67
N TYR A 86 9.93 29.03 13.11
CA TYR A 86 10.17 28.76 14.53
C TYR A 86 11.17 27.61 14.77
N ARG A 87 12.40 27.95 15.15
CA ARG A 87 13.44 26.98 15.53
C ARG A 87 13.19 26.45 16.93
N ASN A 88 12.64 25.25 17.02
CA ASN A 88 12.45 24.55 18.29
C ASN A 88 12.81 23.07 18.14
N SER A 89 13.62 22.59 19.09
CA SER A 89 14.07 21.18 19.17
C SER A 89 12.91 20.17 19.21
N LEU A 90 11.73 20.57 19.69
CA LEU A 90 10.53 19.74 19.71
C LEU A 90 9.98 19.44 18.30
N ILE A 91 10.02 20.42 17.39
CA ILE A 91 9.52 20.26 16.01
C ILE A 91 10.43 19.29 15.24
N ASP A 92 11.74 19.42 15.44
CA ASP A 92 12.75 18.54 14.87
C ASP A 92 12.60 17.08 15.33
N SER A 93 12.24 16.89 16.61
CA SER A 93 12.01 15.56 17.17
C SER A 93 10.74 14.90 16.63
N VAL A 94 9.67 15.69 16.40
CA VAL A 94 8.42 15.20 15.80
C VAL A 94 8.60 14.89 14.31
N ALA A 95 9.28 15.75 13.56
CA ALA A 95 9.57 15.55 12.14
C ALA A 95 10.33 14.24 11.89
N ARG A 96 11.30 13.93 12.76
CA ARG A 96 12.06 12.67 12.69
C ARG A 96 11.21 11.44 13.00
N PHE A 97 10.13 11.58 13.75
CA PHE A 97 9.27 10.47 14.18
C PHE A 97 8.20 10.09 13.13
N ILE A 98 7.74 11.06 12.32
CA ILE A 98 6.67 10.86 11.33
C ILE A 98 6.94 9.71 10.34
N PRO A 99 8.15 9.55 9.76
CA PRO A 99 8.44 8.42 8.89
C PRO A 99 8.29 7.06 9.58
N TYR A 100 8.64 6.95 10.86
CA TYR A 100 8.50 5.71 11.63
C TYR A 100 7.03 5.37 11.88
N VAL A 101 6.19 6.35 12.18
CA VAL A 101 4.74 6.15 12.32
C VAL A 101 4.13 5.67 11.01
N GLY A 102 4.50 6.32 9.89
CA GLY A 102 4.10 5.89 8.55
C GLY A 102 4.50 4.45 8.25
N MET A 103 5.72 4.06 8.62
CA MET A 103 6.22 2.69 8.45
C MET A 103 5.42 1.67 9.26
N VAL A 104 5.06 1.98 10.51
CA VAL A 104 4.26 1.09 11.36
C VAL A 104 2.85 0.91 10.79
N ILE A 105 2.21 1.99 10.37
CA ILE A 105 0.88 1.95 9.74
C ILE A 105 0.93 1.13 8.45
N ALA A 106 1.95 1.35 7.61
CA ALA A 106 2.16 0.60 6.37
C ALA A 106 2.36 -0.90 6.65
N ALA A 107 3.19 -1.26 7.63
CA ALA A 107 3.42 -2.64 8.02
C ALA A 107 2.14 -3.34 8.50
N GLY A 108 1.33 -2.65 9.33
CA GLY A 108 0.03 -3.16 9.77
C GLY A 108 -0.94 -3.38 8.61
N ALA A 109 -0.99 -2.46 7.65
CA ALA A 109 -1.81 -2.60 6.45
C ALA A 109 -1.37 -3.80 5.58
N ILE A 110 -0.06 -4.01 5.40
CA ILE A 110 0.47 -5.17 4.66
C ILE A 110 0.05 -6.47 5.35
N LEU A 111 0.19 -6.58 6.67
CA LEU A 111 -0.22 -7.77 7.41
C LEU A 111 -1.71 -8.06 7.24
N LEU A 112 -2.55 -7.03 7.36
CA LEU A 112 -4.00 -7.16 7.19
C LEU A 112 -4.37 -7.55 5.75
N TRP A 113 -3.64 -7.04 4.76
CA TRP A 113 -3.80 -7.44 3.36
C TRP A 113 -3.43 -8.92 3.12
N ILE A 114 -2.31 -9.39 3.68
CA ILE A 114 -1.90 -10.80 3.60
C ILE A 114 -2.97 -11.70 4.21
N VAL A 115 -3.50 -11.35 5.39
CA VAL A 115 -4.57 -12.12 6.04
C VAL A 115 -5.82 -12.19 5.14
N ARG A 116 -6.23 -11.06 4.54
CA ARG A 116 -7.37 -11.03 3.61
C ARG A 116 -7.13 -11.87 2.36
N MET A 117 -5.92 -11.88 1.81
CA MET A 117 -5.57 -12.72 0.66
C MET A 117 -5.64 -14.21 1.01
N VAL A 118 -5.12 -14.61 2.17
CA VAL A 118 -5.19 -16.01 2.64
C VAL A 118 -6.65 -16.44 2.85
N GLN A 119 -7.48 -15.57 3.46
CA GLN A 119 -8.91 -15.83 3.61
C GLN A 119 -9.61 -15.99 2.26
N GLY A 120 -9.33 -15.12 1.28
CA GLY A 120 -9.87 -15.25 -0.08
C GLY A 120 -9.48 -16.56 -0.76
N MET A 121 -8.22 -17.00 -0.61
CA MET A 121 -7.79 -18.30 -1.14
C MET A 121 -8.47 -19.49 -0.45
N GLN A 122 -8.73 -19.40 0.86
CA GLN A 122 -9.46 -20.43 1.59
C GLN A 122 -10.93 -20.50 1.16
N GLN A 123 -11.58 -19.36 0.93
CA GLN A 123 -12.95 -19.29 0.39
C GLN A 123 -13.05 -19.90 -1.01
N LEU A 124 -12.06 -19.62 -1.89
CA LEU A 124 -11.96 -20.23 -3.21
C LEU A 124 -11.84 -21.77 -3.12
N ARG A 125 -11.00 -22.29 -2.21
CA ARG A 125 -10.86 -23.74 -1.98
C ARG A 125 -12.15 -24.39 -1.46
N ALA A 126 -12.96 -23.65 -0.70
CA ALA A 126 -14.24 -24.10 -0.18
C ALA A 126 -15.40 -23.93 -1.18
N ASN A 127 -15.14 -23.40 -2.39
CA ASN A 127 -16.14 -23.11 -3.41
C ASN A 127 -17.24 -22.14 -2.93
N ILE A 128 -16.90 -21.27 -1.99
CA ILE A 128 -17.78 -20.24 -1.44
C ILE A 128 -17.53 -18.97 -2.23
N ALA A 129 -18.57 -18.27 -2.69
CA ALA A 129 -18.43 -16.98 -3.36
C ALA A 129 -17.65 -15.97 -2.49
N HIS A 130 -16.83 -15.13 -3.14
CA HIS A 130 -16.06 -14.13 -2.41
C HIS A 130 -17.04 -13.16 -1.73
N THR A 131 -17.10 -13.23 -0.40
CA THR A 131 -17.86 -12.26 0.37
C THR A 131 -16.96 -11.05 0.56
N PRO A 132 -17.29 -9.88 0.00
CA PRO A 132 -16.51 -8.70 0.28
C PRO A 132 -16.64 -8.46 1.79
N SER A 133 -15.52 -8.57 2.51
CA SER A 133 -15.41 -8.02 3.86
C SER A 133 -15.77 -6.56 3.71
N THR A 134 -17.00 -6.21 4.06
CA THR A 134 -17.41 -4.84 4.25
C THR A 134 -16.33 -4.21 5.13
N GLY A 135 -15.64 -3.21 4.59
CA GLY A 135 -15.02 -2.22 5.47
C GLY A 135 -16.13 -1.65 6.37
N PRO A 136 -15.78 -1.04 7.52
CA PRO A 136 -16.79 -0.39 8.36
C PRO A 136 -17.71 0.43 7.45
N ASN A 137 -18.99 0.07 7.45
CA ASN A 137 -20.00 0.69 6.62
C ASN A 137 -19.90 2.20 6.85
N LEU A 138 -19.45 2.91 5.82
CA LEU A 138 -19.63 4.35 5.73
C LEU A 138 -21.07 4.60 5.26
#